data_AF-A0A2N5FUN3-F1
#
_entry.id   AF-A0A2N5FUN3-F1
#
_cell.length_a   1.000
_cell.length_b   1.000
_cell.length_c   1.000
_cell.angle_alpha   90.00
_cell.angle_beta   90.00
_cell.angle_gamma   90.00
#
_symmetry.space_group_name_H-M   'P 1'
#
loop_
_entity.id
_entity.type
_entity.pdbx_description
1 polymer ?
#
loop_
_entity_poly.entity_id
_entity_poly.type
_entity_poly.pdbx_seq_one_letter_code
_entity_poly.pdbx_strand_id
1 'polypeptide(L)'
;MAARQVKCPYCETKLNKDDSFEFKKRYYHPECFETWRREADHRNELITYICELYDIDAPTGMMFKQIKEFQEQQNYKLKGMELSLKYFYEILDNKPREGDGIGIIPFVYEEAKNHYLKQQRIANSIENLESKEVTVYINPNTERRKSKKIDIAAI
;
A
#
# COMPACT_ATOMS: atom_id res chain seq x y z
N MET A 1 7.29 41.71 -20.59
CA MET A 1 6.96 40.74 -21.66
C MET A 1 5.81 39.89 -21.16
N ALA A 2 4.74 39.71 -21.94
CA ALA A 2 3.60 38.89 -21.51
C ALA A 2 4.02 37.40 -21.47
N ALA A 3 3.81 36.74 -20.33
CA ALA A 3 4.07 35.31 -20.18
C ALA A 3 3.26 34.53 -21.23
N ARG A 4 3.93 33.69 -22.02
CA ARG A 4 3.26 32.86 -23.04
C ARG A 4 2.37 31.84 -22.32
N GLN A 5 1.07 31.90 -22.54
CA GLN A 5 0.16 30.91 -22.01
C GLN A 5 0.22 29.60 -22.81
N VAL A 6 0.20 28.47 -22.11
CA VAL A 6 0.23 27.10 -22.65
C VAL A 6 -0.88 26.26 -22.00
N LYS A 7 -1.25 25.12 -22.60
CA LYS A 7 -2.29 24.22 -22.07
C LYS A 7 -1.64 23.05 -21.33
N CYS A 8 -2.08 22.76 -20.10
CA CYS A 8 -1.66 21.57 -19.36
C CYS A 8 -2.20 20.30 -20.01
N PRO A 9 -1.39 19.27 -20.33
CA PRO A 9 -1.88 18.02 -20.89
C PRO A 9 -2.72 17.16 -19.94
N TYR A 10 -2.63 17.38 -18.62
CA TYR A 10 -3.32 16.56 -17.62
C TYR A 10 -4.72 17.10 -17.30
N CYS A 11 -4.81 18.36 -16.86
CA CYS A 11 -6.07 18.99 -16.45
C CYS A 11 -6.69 19.87 -17.53
N GLU A 12 -6.03 20.02 -18.68
CA GLU A 12 -6.50 20.80 -19.83
C GLU A 12 -6.69 22.31 -19.62
N THR A 13 -6.37 22.84 -18.45
CA THR A 13 -6.44 24.29 -18.16
C THR A 13 -5.18 25.02 -18.63
N LYS A 14 -5.32 26.33 -18.87
CA LYS A 14 -4.21 27.20 -19.28
C LYS A 14 -3.31 27.55 -18.10
N LEU A 15 -2.01 27.62 -18.34
CA LEU A 15 -1.01 28.10 -17.39
C LEU A 15 0.03 28.99 -18.05
N ASN A 16 0.72 29.79 -17.23
CA ASN A 16 1.90 30.52 -17.68
C ASN A 16 3.04 29.54 -17.91
N LYS A 17 3.76 29.71 -19.02
CA LYS A 17 4.94 28.90 -19.32
C LYS A 17 6.02 29.03 -18.23
N ASP A 18 6.18 30.22 -17.65
CA ASP A 18 7.23 30.49 -16.67
C ASP A 18 6.99 29.76 -15.33
N ASP A 19 5.72 29.51 -14.97
CA ASP A 19 5.30 28.82 -13.74
C ASP A 19 5.03 27.31 -13.98
N SER A 20 5.46 26.78 -15.12
CA SER A 20 5.14 25.41 -15.55
C SER A 20 6.29 24.43 -15.36
N PHE A 21 5.94 23.15 -15.18
CA PHE A 21 6.90 22.07 -15.23
C PHE A 21 7.03 21.53 -16.68
N GLU A 22 8.22 21.60 -17.27
CA GLU A 22 8.48 21.09 -18.61
C GLU A 22 8.91 19.61 -18.58
N PHE A 23 8.18 18.76 -19.31
CA PHE A 23 8.55 17.37 -19.54
C PHE A 23 8.31 16.97 -21.00
N LYS A 24 9.34 16.46 -21.67
CA LYS A 24 9.28 16.03 -23.08
C LYS A 24 8.62 17.07 -24.00
N LYS A 25 9.01 18.33 -23.88
CA LYS A 25 8.47 19.48 -24.65
C LYS A 25 6.98 19.78 -24.39
N ARG A 26 6.42 19.31 -23.27
CA ARG A 26 5.07 19.63 -22.81
C ARG A 26 5.14 20.33 -21.44
N TYR A 27 4.15 21.16 -21.14
CA TYR A 27 4.13 22.02 -19.96
C TYR A 27 2.95 21.67 -19.07
N TYR A 28 3.22 21.35 -17.80
CA TYR A 28 2.23 20.92 -16.82
C TYR A 28 2.18 21.91 -15.65
N HIS A 29 1.05 21.95 -14.93
CA HIS A 29 1.11 22.42 -13.56
C HIS A 29 1.99 21.47 -12.74
N PRO A 30 2.83 21.95 -11.80
CA PRO A 30 3.69 21.09 -11.00
C PRO A 30 2.95 19.94 -10.32
N GLU A 31 1.79 20.22 -9.71
CA GLU A 31 0.94 19.22 -9.05
C GLU A 31 0.34 18.21 -10.04
N CYS A 32 -0.04 18.69 -11.23
CA CYS A 32 -0.56 17.82 -12.29
C CYS A 32 0.53 16.88 -12.83
N PHE A 33 1.77 17.36 -12.96
CA PHE A 33 2.89 16.52 -13.38
C PHE A 33 3.19 15.44 -12.35
N GLU A 34 3.24 15.80 -11.07
CA GLU A 34 3.46 14.87 -9.98
C GLU A 34 2.35 13.80 -9.91
N THR A 35 1.09 14.22 -10.04
CA THR A 35 -0.05 13.29 -10.08
C THR A 35 0.04 12.35 -11.28
N TRP A 36 0.28 12.88 -12.48
CA TRP A 36 0.45 12.06 -13.69
C TRP A 36 1.59 11.06 -13.56
N ARG A 37 2.74 11.52 -13.03
CA ARG A 37 3.91 10.66 -12.81
C ARG A 37 3.59 9.54 -11.84
N ARG A 38 2.97 9.86 -10.70
CA ARG A 38 2.58 8.88 -9.70
C ARG A 38 1.59 7.85 -10.25
N GLU A 39 0.61 8.28 -11.06
CA GLU A 39 -0.32 7.35 -11.71
C GLU A 39 0.39 6.43 -12.71
N ALA A 40 1.38 6.94 -13.45
CA ALA A 40 2.20 6.13 -14.34
C ALA A 40 3.07 5.12 -13.56
N ASP A 41 3.66 5.54 -12.44
CA ASP A 41 4.46 4.67 -11.57
C ASP A 41 3.59 3.55 -10.98
N HIS A 42 2.43 3.89 -10.39
CA HIS A 42 1.48 2.89 -9.87
C HIS A 42 0.99 1.92 -10.95
N ARG A 43 0.83 2.39 -12.19
CA ARG A 43 0.46 1.52 -13.32
C ARG A 43 1.56 0.51 -13.62
N ASN A 44 2.81 0.96 -13.64
CA ASN A 44 3.96 0.10 -13.89
C ASN A 44 4.12 -0.91 -12.75
N GLU A 45 4.02 -0.49 -11.49
CA GLU A 45 4.07 -1.36 -10.31
C GLU A 45 3.02 -2.48 -10.36
N LEU A 46 1.76 -2.14 -10.67
CA LEU A 46 0.69 -3.12 -10.82
C LEU A 46 0.99 -4.11 -11.95
N ILE A 47 1.44 -3.62 -13.11
CA ILE A 47 1.72 -4.47 -14.27
C ILE A 47 2.89 -5.41 -13.97
N THR A 48 3.98 -4.89 -13.43
CA THR A 48 5.15 -5.68 -13.03
C THR A 48 4.75 -6.77 -12.05
N TYR A 49 3.95 -6.44 -11.03
CA TYR A 49 3.50 -7.42 -10.06
C TYR A 49 2.59 -8.51 -10.68
N ILE A 50 1.67 -8.14 -11.59
CA ILE A 50 0.86 -9.13 -12.31
C ILE A 50 1.75 -10.06 -13.14
N CYS A 51 2.75 -9.51 -13.84
CA CYS A 51 3.71 -10.29 -14.63
C CYS A 51 4.49 -11.28 -13.76
N GLU A 52 5.02 -10.81 -12.62
CA GLU A 52 5.75 -11.66 -11.66
C GLU A 52 4.86 -12.75 -11.06
N LEU A 53 3.61 -12.41 -10.72
CA LEU A 53 2.67 -13.33 -10.09
C LEU A 53 2.27 -14.49 -11.01
N TYR A 54 2.08 -14.23 -12.30
CA TYR A 54 1.63 -15.23 -13.27
C TYR A 54 2.75 -15.77 -14.17
N ASP A 55 4.00 -15.33 -13.98
CA ASP A 55 5.16 -15.67 -14.80
C ASP A 55 4.94 -15.39 -16.29
N ILE A 56 4.52 -14.15 -16.61
CA ILE A 56 4.20 -13.71 -17.97
C ILE A 56 4.90 -12.39 -18.32
N ASP A 57 5.27 -12.21 -19.60
CA ASP A 57 5.94 -10.98 -20.06
C ASP A 57 5.03 -9.74 -20.06
N ALA A 58 3.72 -9.95 -20.21
CA ALA A 58 2.72 -8.88 -20.20
C ALA A 58 1.37 -9.41 -19.72
N PRO A 59 0.55 -8.57 -19.03
CA PRO A 59 -0.82 -8.94 -18.67
C PRO A 59 -1.64 -9.31 -19.91
N THR A 60 -2.56 -10.25 -19.74
CA THR A 60 -3.44 -10.66 -20.84
C THR A 60 -4.43 -9.55 -21.20
N GLY A 61 -5.03 -9.61 -22.41
CA GLY A 61 -6.08 -8.67 -22.81
C GLY A 61 -7.28 -8.64 -21.85
N MET A 62 -7.60 -9.79 -21.25
CA MET A 62 -8.62 -9.90 -20.21
C MET A 62 -8.22 -9.12 -18.94
N MET A 63 -6.98 -9.26 -18.47
CA MET A 63 -6.49 -8.52 -17.31
C MET A 63 -6.50 -7.01 -17.56
N PHE A 64 -6.08 -6.54 -18.75
CA PHE A 64 -6.17 -5.12 -19.10
C PHE A 64 -7.61 -4.60 -19.09
N LYS A 65 -8.56 -5.40 -19.60
CA LYS A 65 -9.98 -5.07 -19.53
C LYS A 65 -10.45 -4.93 -18.08
N GLN A 66 -10.07 -5.87 -17.21
CA GLN A 66 -10.41 -5.82 -15.78
C GLN A 66 -9.85 -4.58 -15.09
N ILE A 67 -8.55 -4.24 -15.31
CA ILE A 67 -7.94 -3.01 -14.76
C ILE A 67 -8.77 -1.79 -15.16
N LYS A 68 -9.13 -1.69 -16.44
CA LYS A 68 -9.93 -0.57 -16.96
C LYS A 68 -11.31 -0.51 -16.29
N GLU A 69 -12.02 -1.63 -16.21
CA GLU A 69 -13.34 -1.72 -15.58
C GLU A 69 -13.29 -1.33 -14.10
N PHE A 70 -12.26 -1.76 -13.37
CA PHE A 70 -12.08 -1.39 -11.96
C PHE A 70 -11.83 0.12 -11.78
N GLN A 71 -11.08 0.76 -12.69
CA GLN A 71 -10.90 2.22 -12.64
C GLN A 71 -12.18 2.98 -13.00
N GLU A 72 -12.86 2.58 -14.08
CA GLU A 72 -13.96 3.35 -14.65
C GLU A 72 -15.29 3.11 -13.93
N GLN A 73 -15.58 1.86 -13.54
CA GLN A 73 -16.87 1.47 -12.97
C GLN A 73 -16.85 1.45 -11.45
N GLN A 74 -15.73 1.05 -10.85
CA GLN A 74 -15.59 0.91 -9.39
C GLN A 74 -14.76 2.04 -8.76
N ASN A 75 -14.16 2.92 -9.57
CA ASN A 75 -13.31 4.02 -9.12
C ASN A 75 -12.13 3.55 -8.23
N TYR A 76 -11.64 2.34 -8.47
CA TYR A 76 -10.49 1.79 -7.77
C TYR A 76 -9.21 2.46 -8.22
N LYS A 77 -8.26 2.64 -7.29
CA LYS A 77 -6.94 3.18 -7.59
C LYS A 77 -5.99 2.04 -7.98
N LEU A 78 -5.12 2.28 -8.95
CA LEU A 78 -4.13 1.29 -9.42
C LEU A 78 -3.29 0.73 -8.27
N LYS A 79 -2.82 1.61 -7.36
CA LYS A 79 -2.10 1.17 -6.16
C LYS A 79 -2.95 0.29 -5.24
N GLY A 80 -4.25 0.58 -5.13
CA GLY A 80 -5.19 -0.24 -4.37
C GLY A 80 -5.35 -1.64 -5.00
N MET A 81 -5.40 -1.73 -6.32
CA MET A 81 -5.44 -3.02 -7.04
C MET A 81 -4.19 -3.86 -6.78
N GLU A 82 -3.00 -3.26 -6.84
CA GLU A 82 -1.73 -3.95 -6.58
C GLU A 82 -1.71 -4.50 -5.14
N LEU A 83 -2.04 -3.64 -4.16
CA LEU A 83 -2.11 -4.03 -2.75
C LEU A 83 -3.18 -5.11 -2.50
N SER A 84 -4.28 -5.09 -3.24
CA SER A 84 -5.32 -6.13 -3.14
C SER A 84 -4.80 -7.49 -3.59
N LEU A 85 -4.04 -7.53 -4.68
CA LEU A 85 -3.42 -8.78 -5.15
C LEU A 85 -2.31 -9.23 -4.18
N LYS A 86 -1.46 -8.33 -3.68
CA LYS A 86 -0.44 -8.66 -2.66
C LYS A 86 -1.07 -9.21 -1.39
N TYR A 87 -2.15 -8.59 -0.93
CA TYR A 87 -2.89 -9.10 0.22
C TYR A 87 -3.42 -10.52 -0.03
N PHE A 88 -4.02 -10.77 -1.18
CA PHE A 88 -4.60 -12.09 -1.47
C PHE A 88 -3.54 -13.19 -1.65
N TYR A 89 -2.47 -12.92 -2.39
CA TYR A 89 -1.47 -13.94 -2.73
C TYR A 89 -0.34 -14.04 -1.70
N GLU A 90 0.15 -12.93 -1.14
CA GLU A 90 1.28 -12.94 -0.19
C GLU A 90 0.80 -13.05 1.27
N ILE A 91 -0.22 -12.29 1.66
CA ILE A 91 -0.66 -12.24 3.07
C ILE A 91 -1.59 -13.40 3.41
N LEU A 92 -2.53 -13.72 2.52
CA LEU A 92 -3.43 -14.86 2.69
C LEU A 92 -2.87 -16.17 2.11
N ASP A 93 -1.66 -16.14 1.55
CA ASP A 93 -0.93 -17.31 1.03
C ASP A 93 -1.73 -18.13 0.00
N ASN A 94 -2.53 -17.44 -0.83
CA ASN A 94 -3.22 -18.09 -1.94
C ASN A 94 -2.25 -18.27 -3.12
N LYS A 95 -2.51 -19.28 -3.95
CA LYS A 95 -1.69 -19.57 -5.13
C LYS A 95 -2.35 -19.06 -6.41
N PRO A 96 -1.60 -18.42 -7.32
CA PRO A 96 -2.11 -18.08 -8.64
C PRO A 96 -2.41 -19.36 -9.42
N ARG A 97 -3.47 -19.31 -10.24
CA ARG A 97 -3.82 -20.38 -11.16
C ARG A 97 -3.62 -19.90 -12.58
N GLU A 98 -3.13 -20.78 -13.43
CA GLU A 98 -2.94 -20.48 -14.85
C GLU A 98 -4.29 -20.19 -15.51
N GLY A 99 -4.34 -19.15 -16.35
CA GLY A 99 -5.55 -18.73 -17.05
C GLY A 99 -6.51 -17.86 -16.23
N ASP A 100 -6.31 -17.71 -14.91
CA ASP A 100 -7.09 -16.78 -14.11
C ASP A 100 -6.72 -15.33 -14.44
N GLY A 101 -7.71 -14.44 -14.32
CA GLY A 101 -7.49 -12.99 -14.33
C GLY A 101 -7.31 -12.43 -12.92
N ILE A 102 -7.34 -11.10 -12.83
CA ILE A 102 -7.29 -10.36 -11.57
C ILE A 102 -8.70 -10.11 -10.99
N GLY A 103 -9.63 -11.02 -11.29
CA GLY A 103 -11.05 -10.91 -10.93
C GLY A 103 -11.32 -11.01 -9.42
N ILE A 104 -10.32 -11.39 -8.63
CA ILE A 104 -10.41 -11.46 -7.17
C ILE A 104 -10.44 -10.07 -6.52
N ILE A 105 -9.90 -9.04 -7.19
CA ILE A 105 -9.71 -7.69 -6.60
C ILE A 105 -10.99 -7.15 -5.93
N PRO A 106 -12.18 -7.12 -6.58
CA PRO A 106 -13.37 -6.56 -5.97
C PRO A 106 -13.82 -7.25 -4.68
N PHE A 107 -13.45 -8.51 -4.48
CA PHE A 107 -13.83 -9.30 -3.31
C PHE A 107 -12.91 -9.09 -2.11
N VAL A 108 -11.71 -8.54 -2.31
CA VAL A 108 -10.69 -8.39 -1.27
C VAL A 108 -10.20 -6.95 -1.11
N TYR A 109 -10.70 -6.02 -1.94
CA TYR A 109 -10.20 -4.64 -2.01
C TYR A 109 -10.34 -3.90 -0.68
N GLU A 110 -11.50 -4.00 -0.04
CA GLU A 110 -11.76 -3.30 1.22
C GLU A 110 -11.02 -3.97 2.39
N GLU A 111 -10.91 -5.30 2.42
CA GLU A 111 -10.10 -6.02 3.41
C GLU A 111 -8.62 -5.65 3.30
N ALA A 112 -8.06 -5.66 2.08
CA ALA A 112 -6.68 -5.28 1.82
C ALA A 112 -6.41 -3.84 2.25
N LYS A 113 -7.28 -2.90 1.85
CA LYS A 113 -7.18 -1.49 2.25
C LYS A 113 -7.19 -1.34 3.77
N ASN A 114 -8.10 -2.01 4.46
CA ASN A 114 -8.17 -1.96 5.92
C ASN A 114 -6.92 -2.56 6.57
N HIS A 115 -6.37 -3.65 6.01
CA HIS A 115 -5.12 -4.25 6.46
C HIS A 115 -3.98 -3.23 6.41
N TYR A 116 -3.69 -2.66 5.24
CA TYR A 116 -2.56 -1.74 5.07
C TYR A 116 -2.73 -0.43 5.83
N LEU A 117 -3.94 0.13 5.91
CA LEU A 117 -4.20 1.31 6.73
C LEU A 117 -3.98 1.03 8.23
N LYS A 118 -4.35 -0.16 8.72
CA LYS A 118 -4.08 -0.55 10.11
C LYS A 118 -2.57 -0.64 10.36
N GLN A 119 -1.81 -1.27 9.45
CA GLN A 119 -0.36 -1.36 9.58
C GLN A 119 0.30 0.03 9.59
N GLN A 120 -0.14 0.93 8.70
CA GLN A 120 0.37 2.29 8.65
C GLN A 120 0.08 3.07 9.93
N ARG A 121 -1.12 2.94 10.50
CA ARG A 121 -1.47 3.59 11.79
C ARG A 121 -0.58 3.09 12.92
N ILE A 122 -0.31 1.78 12.97
CA ILE A 122 0.58 1.20 13.98
C ILE A 122 2.00 1.74 13.81
N ALA A 123 2.55 1.71 12.58
CA ALA A 123 3.88 2.25 12.30
C ALA A 123 4.02 3.72 12.73
N ASN A 124 3.05 4.56 12.33
CA ASN A 124 3.03 5.98 12.73
C ASN A 124 2.93 6.14 14.26
N SER A 125 2.19 5.28 14.96
CA SER A 125 2.09 5.37 16.43
C SER A 125 3.41 5.03 17.14
N ILE A 126 4.22 4.14 16.56
CA ILE A 126 5.54 3.78 17.09
C ILE A 126 6.55 4.89 16.83
N GLU A 127 6.52 5.51 15.65
CA GLU A 127 7.42 6.65 15.34
C GLU A 127 7.18 7.85 16.27
N ASN A 128 5.95 8.05 16.71
CA ASN A 128 5.58 9.15 17.62
C ASN A 128 5.66 8.76 19.12
N LEU A 129 6.10 7.56 19.46
CA LEU A 129 6.26 7.11 20.83
C LEU A 129 7.61 7.59 21.39
N GLU A 130 7.58 8.64 22.23
CA GLU A 130 8.72 8.99 23.08
C GLU A 130 8.90 7.91 24.16
N SER A 131 9.99 7.14 24.07
CA SER A 131 10.35 6.16 25.09
C SER A 131 10.77 6.87 26.38
N LYS A 132 9.95 6.78 27.42
CA LYS A 132 10.36 7.17 28.79
C LYS A 132 10.94 5.96 29.48
N GLU A 133 12.25 5.99 29.74
CA GLU A 133 12.89 4.99 30.60
C GLU A 133 12.36 5.16 32.03
N VAL A 134 11.67 4.13 32.53
CA VAL A 134 11.23 4.08 33.93
C VAL A 134 12.15 3.10 34.65
N THR A 135 13.01 3.62 35.53
CA THR A 135 13.78 2.78 36.45
C THR A 135 12.86 2.34 37.58
N VAL A 136 12.53 1.05 37.63
CA VAL A 136 11.74 0.46 38.72
C VAL A 136 12.67 -0.24 39.70
N TYR A 137 12.70 0.23 40.94
CA TYR A 137 13.42 -0.46 42.01
C TYR A 137 12.56 -1.63 42.52
N ILE A 138 12.93 -2.84 42.11
CA ILE A 138 12.30 -4.07 42.59
C ILE A 138 12.90 -4.38 43.97
N ASN A 139 12.11 -4.17 45.02
CA ASN A 139 12.52 -4.59 46.36
C ASN A 139 12.41 -6.11 46.44
N PRO A 140 13.49 -6.87 46.70
CA PRO A 140 13.41 -8.31 46.81
C PRO A 140 12.48 -8.64 47.98
N ASN A 141 11.37 -9.32 47.70
CA ASN A 141 10.45 -9.78 48.73
C ASN A 141 11.20 -10.76 49.64
N THR A 142 11.65 -10.29 50.79
CA THR A 142 12.38 -11.07 51.80
C THR A 142 11.48 -12.02 52.59
N GLU A 143 10.16 -11.98 52.38
CA GLU A 143 9.26 -12.98 52.94
C GLU A 143 9.32 -14.27 52.14
N ARG A 144 10.32 -15.10 52.45
CA ARG A 144 10.29 -16.53 52.14
C ARG A 144 9.01 -17.10 52.75
N ARG A 145 7.97 -17.35 51.95
CA ARG A 145 6.89 -18.25 52.35
C ARG A 145 7.54 -19.59 52.71
N LYS A 146 7.63 -19.89 54.01
CA LYS A 146 8.09 -21.21 54.48
C LYS A 146 7.20 -22.24 53.79
N SER A 147 7.76 -23.05 52.89
CA SER A 147 7.04 -24.21 52.39
C SER A 147 6.77 -25.10 53.59
N LYS A 148 5.50 -25.34 53.92
CA LYS A 148 5.14 -26.38 54.88
C LYS A 148 5.53 -27.69 54.20
N LYS A 149 6.62 -28.31 54.65
CA LYS A 149 6.95 -29.69 54.28
C LYS A 149 5.82 -30.57 54.79
N ILE A 150 5.27 -31.41 53.93
CA ILE A 150 4.35 -32.48 54.31
C ILE A 150 5.20 -33.74 54.36
N ASP A 151 5.27 -34.39 55.53
CA ASP A 151 5.91 -35.70 55.66
C ASP A 151 5.03 -36.75 54.99
N ILE A 152 5.58 -37.45 54.01
CA ILE A 152 4.93 -38.56 53.27
C ILE A 152 5.17 -39.92 53.96
N ALA A 153 5.86 -39.96 55.10
CA ALA A 153 6.09 -41.18 55.85
C ALA A 153 4.91 -41.52 56.79
N ALA A 154 3.74 -41.79 56.22
CA ALA A 154 2.60 -42.47 56.87
C ALA A 154 1.58 -42.99 55.84
N ILE A 155 2.05 -43.72 54.83
CA ILE A 155 1.25 -44.68 54.05
C ILE A 155 1.94 -46.03 54.14
#